data_AF-A0AAJ6Y772-F1
#
_entry.id   AF-A0AAJ6Y772-F1
#
_cell.length_a   1.000
_cell.length_b   1.000
_cell.length_c   1.000
_cell.angle_alpha   90.00
_cell.angle_beta   90.00
_cell.angle_gamma   90.00
#
_symmetry.space_group_name_H-M   'P 1'
#
loop_
_entity.id
_entity.type
_entity.pdbx_description
1 polymer ?
#
loop_
_entity_poly.entity_id
_entity_poly.type
_entity_poly.pdbx_seq_one_letter_code
_entity_poly.pdbx_strand_id
1 'polypeptide(L)'
;MTVIWPGDTTSVPKGWELPKNGKKLRIRVPVKDRFSEFVKVKRDPSSNTTTVTGYSVDVFNYVVKALPYALPYEYIPFAKPDGETAGTYNDLIYQVYSKVKLSPTFSCT
;
A
#
# COMPACT_ATOMS: atom_id res chain seq x y z
N MET A 1 28.65 -25.25 14.41
CA MET A 1 28.24 -25.27 13.00
C MET A 1 27.53 -23.96 12.69
N THR A 2 28.03 -23.19 11.75
CA THR A 2 27.44 -21.94 11.27
C THR A 2 26.77 -22.19 9.93
N VAL A 3 25.49 -21.89 9.82
CA VAL A 3 24.77 -21.93 8.54
C VAL A 3 25.17 -20.69 7.74
N ILE A 4 25.74 -20.88 6.56
CA ILE A 4 26.14 -19.82 5.64
C ILE A 4 25.12 -19.79 4.50
N TRP A 5 24.54 -18.62 4.25
CA TRP A 5 23.58 -18.42 3.18
C TRP A 5 24.28 -18.01 1.88
N PRO A 6 23.64 -18.23 0.71
CA PRO A 6 24.18 -17.80 -0.57
C PRO A 6 24.54 -16.30 -0.53
N GLY A 7 25.79 -15.96 -0.85
CA GLY A 7 26.34 -14.59 -0.67
C GLY A 7 27.21 -14.41 0.57
N ASP A 8 27.82 -15.49 1.08
CA ASP A 8 28.81 -15.51 2.18
C ASP A 8 28.37 -14.77 3.45
N THR A 9 27.07 -14.83 3.75
CA THR A 9 26.49 -14.17 4.91
C THR A 9 25.95 -15.20 5.89
N THR A 10 26.30 -15.04 7.17
CA THR A 10 25.76 -15.85 8.29
C THR A 10 24.42 -15.31 8.80
N SER A 11 24.02 -14.12 8.36
CA SER A 11 22.70 -13.56 8.62
C SER A 11 21.64 -14.30 7.80
N VAL A 12 20.56 -14.74 8.46
CA VAL A 12 19.41 -15.33 7.78
C VAL A 12 18.84 -14.34 6.76
N PRO A 13 18.79 -14.69 5.45
CA PRO A 13 18.24 -13.84 4.42
C PRO A 13 16.75 -13.72 4.72
N LYS A 14 16.33 -12.52 5.06
CA LYS A 14 14.93 -12.21 5.26
C LYS A 14 14.30 -12.06 3.88
N GLY A 15 13.91 -13.19 3.28
CA GLY A 15 13.35 -13.28 1.91
C GLY A 15 12.07 -12.47 1.63
N TRP A 16 11.61 -11.67 2.60
CA TRP A 16 10.44 -10.79 2.52
C TRP A 16 10.77 -9.34 2.87
N GLU A 17 12.04 -8.99 3.09
CA GLU A 17 12.43 -7.59 3.24
C GLU A 17 12.17 -6.87 1.92
N LEU A 18 11.28 -5.88 1.96
CA LEU A 18 11.12 -4.95 0.86
C LEU A 18 12.50 -4.34 0.57
N PRO A 19 12.92 -4.27 -0.71
CA PRO A 19 14.20 -3.67 -1.04
C PRO A 19 14.26 -2.28 -0.39
N LYS A 20 15.41 -1.90 0.18
CA LYS A 20 15.57 -0.53 0.74
C LYS A 20 15.36 0.56 -0.33
N ASN A 21 15.49 0.21 -1.61
CA ASN A 21 15.10 1.01 -2.80
C ASN A 21 13.77 0.53 -3.43
N GLY A 22 12.92 -0.11 -2.64
CA GLY A 22 11.72 -0.80 -3.08
C GLY A 22 10.61 0.16 -3.48
N LYS A 23 9.79 -0.27 -4.42
CA LYS A 23 8.61 0.45 -4.88
C LYS A 23 7.66 0.70 -3.70
N LYS A 24 7.24 1.96 -3.50
CA LYS A 24 6.28 2.32 -2.43
C LYS A 24 4.99 1.52 -2.59
N LEU A 25 4.42 1.06 -1.48
CA LEU A 25 3.12 0.41 -1.46
C LEU A 25 2.04 1.44 -1.80
N ARG A 26 1.28 1.18 -2.87
CA ARG A 26 0.23 2.09 -3.35
C ARG A 26 -1.12 1.56 -2.92
N ILE A 27 -1.79 2.27 -2.03
CA ILE A 27 -3.08 1.86 -1.45
C ILE A 27 -4.19 2.64 -2.15
N ARG A 28 -5.04 1.96 -2.93
CA ARG A 28 -6.23 2.57 -3.54
C ARG A 28 -7.32 2.72 -2.49
N VAL A 29 -7.87 3.94 -2.37
CA VAL A 29 -8.85 4.29 -1.34
C VAL A 29 -10.19 4.63 -2.01
N PRO A 30 -11.28 3.89 -1.73
CA PRO A 30 -12.59 4.23 -2.29
C PRO A 30 -13.11 5.55 -1.68
N VAL A 31 -13.72 6.40 -2.52
CA VAL A 31 -14.45 7.57 -2.04
C VAL A 31 -15.92 7.20 -1.94
N LYS A 32 -16.40 7.01 -0.70
CA LYS A 32 -17.80 6.69 -0.40
C LYS A 32 -18.28 7.59 0.73
N ASP A 33 -19.46 8.17 0.56
CA ASP A 33 -20.05 9.07 1.53
C ASP A 33 -20.70 8.32 2.73
N ARG A 34 -21.27 7.13 2.46
CA ARG A 34 -22.06 6.39 3.46
C ARG A 34 -21.28 5.70 4.59
N PHE A 35 -19.97 5.51 4.46
CA PHE A 35 -19.16 4.74 5.43
C PHE A 35 -17.86 5.47 5.77
N SER A 36 -18.00 6.75 6.13
CA SER A 36 -16.86 7.62 6.39
C SER A 36 -16.14 7.34 7.71
N GLU A 37 -16.70 6.49 8.57
CA GLU A 37 -16.12 6.07 9.84
C GLU A 37 -14.88 5.17 9.64
N PHE A 38 -14.94 4.29 8.64
CA PHE A 38 -13.84 3.38 8.32
C PHE A 38 -12.78 4.05 7.46
N VAL A 39 -13.23 4.76 6.42
CA VAL A 39 -12.36 5.42 5.45
C VAL A 39 -13.06 6.67 4.94
N LYS A 40 -12.43 7.82 5.15
CA LYS A 40 -12.85 9.14 4.71
C LYS A 40 -11.74 9.82 3.95
N VAL A 41 -12.07 10.26 2.75
CA VAL A 41 -11.21 11.07 1.91
C VAL A 41 -11.69 12.51 2.00
N LYS A 42 -10.86 13.40 2.54
CA LYS A 42 -11.09 14.85 2.52
C LYS A 42 -10.11 15.49 1.56
N ARG A 43 -10.64 16.27 0.61
CA ARG A 43 -9.83 17.06 -0.31
C ARG A 43 -9.91 18.51 0.13
N ASP A 44 -8.76 19.12 0.38
CA ASP A 44 -8.68 20.54 0.69
C ASP A 44 -8.55 21.32 -0.63
N PRO A 45 -9.58 22.08 -1.06
CA PRO A 45 -9.58 22.76 -2.35
C PRO A 45 -8.50 23.86 -2.44
N SER A 46 -8.08 24.43 -1.30
CA SER A 46 -7.08 25.49 -1.25
C SER A 46 -5.64 24.99 -1.40
N SER A 47 -5.32 23.77 -0.94
CA SER A 47 -3.96 23.22 -1.00
C SER A 47 -3.80 22.08 -2.00
N ASN A 48 -4.89 21.69 -2.69
CA ASN A 48 -4.99 20.48 -3.52
C ASN A 48 -4.51 19.20 -2.80
N THR A 49 -4.45 19.22 -1.47
CA THR A 49 -3.99 18.09 -0.67
C THR A 49 -5.17 17.18 -0.39
N THR A 50 -4.94 15.87 -0.50
CA THR A 50 -5.96 14.88 -0.15
C THR A 50 -5.54 14.13 1.10
N THR A 51 -6.35 14.27 2.14
CA THR A 51 -6.12 13.63 3.43
C THR A 51 -7.06 12.43 3.56
N VAL A 52 -6.48 11.27 3.87
CA VAL A 52 -7.23 10.03 4.11
C VAL A 52 -7.22 9.74 5.59
N THR A 53 -8.39 9.57 6.18
CA THR A 53 -8.60 9.34 7.62
C THR A 53 -9.63 8.23 7.83
N GLY A 54 -9.71 7.66 9.04
CA GLY A 54 -10.73 6.68 9.40
C GLY A 54 -10.14 5.48 10.13
N TYR A 55 -11.00 4.67 10.75
CA TYR A 55 -10.59 3.58 11.62
C TYR A 55 -9.61 2.60 10.94
N SER A 56 -9.89 2.18 9.70
CA SER A 56 -9.04 1.23 8.98
C SER A 56 -7.66 1.82 8.66
N VAL A 57 -7.59 3.13 8.43
CA VAL A 57 -6.34 3.86 8.16
C VAL A 57 -5.49 3.93 9.42
N ASP A 58 -6.11 4.22 10.57
CA ASP A 58 -5.42 4.30 11.84
C ASP A 58 -4.84 2.93 12.24
N VAL A 59 -5.64 1.86 12.16
CA VAL A 59 -5.17 0.49 12.42
C VAL A 59 -4.00 0.12 11.51
N PHE A 60 -4.09 0.41 10.21
CA PHE A 60 -2.99 0.16 9.28
C PHE A 60 -1.73 0.94 9.67
N ASN A 61 -1.85 2.24 9.99
CA ASN A 61 -0.73 3.06 10.41
C ASN A 61 -0.07 2.54 11.69
N TYR A 62 -0.85 2.06 12.66
CA TYR A 62 -0.31 1.43 13.87
C TYR A 62 0.44 0.14 13.58
N VAL A 63 -0.11 -0.73 12.74
CA VAL A 63 0.56 -1.97 12.32
C VAL A 63 1.86 -1.65 11.61
N VAL A 64 1.87 -0.71 10.67
CA VAL A 64 3.10 -0.32 9.95
C VAL A 64 4.17 0.24 10.89
N LYS A 65 3.79 1.01 11.91
CA LYS A 65 4.73 1.49 12.93
C LYS A 65 5.31 0.36 13.80
N ALA A 66 4.55 -0.71 14.01
CA ALA A 66 4.99 -1.87 14.77
C ALA A 66 5.85 -2.85 13.95
N LEU A 67 5.91 -2.71 12.63
CA LEU A 67 6.73 -3.59 11.79
C LEU A 67 8.22 -3.33 12.05
N PRO A 68 9.05 -4.39 12.10
CA PRO A 68 10.50 -4.26 12.31
C PRO A 68 11.26 -3.77 11.06
N TYR A 69 10.57 -3.21 10.07
CA TYR A 69 11.12 -2.70 8.81
C TYR A 69 10.30 -1.52 8.29
N ALA A 70 10.96 -0.63 7.54
CA ALA A 70 10.31 0.53 6.95
C ALA A 70 9.46 0.12 5.74
N LEU A 71 8.14 0.32 5.83
CA LEU A 71 7.20 0.15 4.73
C LEU A 71 6.78 1.52 4.20
N PRO A 72 7.40 2.06 3.13
CA PRO A 72 6.94 3.30 2.53
C PRO A 72 5.64 3.03 1.78
N TYR A 73 4.58 3.77 2.11
CA TYR A 73 3.27 3.67 1.47
C TYR A 73 2.73 5.03 1.05
N GLU A 74 1.83 5.02 0.07
CA GLU A 74 1.06 6.19 -0.36
C GLU A 74 -0.42 5.83 -0.53
N TYR A 75 -1.30 6.72 -0.06
CA TYR A 75 -2.74 6.61 -0.28
C TYR A 75 -3.12 7.31 -1.58
N ILE A 76 -3.86 6.60 -2.44
CA ILE A 76 -4.32 7.11 -3.72
C ILE A 76 -5.85 7.04 -3.75
N PRO A 77 -6.53 8.17 -3.59
CA PRO A 77 -7.97 8.25 -3.73
C PRO A 77 -8.43 7.74 -5.09
N PHE A 78 -9.49 6.94 -5.08
CA PHE A 78 -10.20 6.54 -6.28
C PHE A 78 -11.26 7.58 -6.62
N ALA A 79 -10.79 8.78 -6.93
CA ALA A 79 -11.62 9.94 -7.19
C ALA A 79 -11.30 10.54 -8.56
N LYS A 80 -12.31 11.15 -9.17
CA LYS A 80 -12.20 12.05 -10.32
C LYS A 80 -11.67 13.42 -9.86
N PRO A 81 -11.31 14.31 -10.80
CA PRO A 81 -10.90 15.68 -10.46
C PRO A 81 -11.95 16.48 -9.70
N ASP A 82 -13.23 16.17 -9.90
CA ASP A 82 -14.40 16.77 -9.23
C ASP A 82 -14.59 16.29 -7.77
N GLY A 83 -13.83 15.29 -7.32
CA GLY A 83 -13.94 14.70 -5.98
C GLY A 83 -14.94 13.56 -5.86
N GLU A 84 -15.69 13.25 -6.92
CA GLU A 84 -16.57 12.08 -6.96
C GLU A 84 -15.77 10.79 -7.19
N THR A 85 -16.38 9.64 -6.91
CA THR A 85 -15.74 8.34 -7.13
C THR A 85 -15.37 8.14 -8.62
N ALA A 86 -14.19 7.61 -8.89
CA ALA A 86 -13.66 7.36 -10.24
C ALA A 86 -14.31 6.18 -10.97
N GLY A 87 -15.34 5.58 -10.39
CA GLY A 87 -16.04 4.40 -10.90
C GLY A 87 -16.72 3.64 -9.78
N THR A 88 -17.09 2.39 -10.08
CA THR A 88 -17.71 1.50 -9.10
C THR A 88 -16.65 0.87 -8.19
N TYR A 89 -17.11 0.25 -7.11
CA TYR A 89 -16.23 -0.53 -6.25
C TYR A 89 -15.57 -1.70 -6.99
N ASN A 90 -16.29 -2.34 -7.93
CA ASN A 90 -15.75 -3.44 -8.73
C ASN A 90 -14.59 -2.96 -9.62
N ASP A 91 -14.67 -1.75 -10.17
CA ASP A 91 -13.60 -1.17 -10.97
C ASP A 91 -12.33 -0.95 -10.14
N LEU A 92 -12.49 -0.48 -8.90
CA LEU A 92 -11.39 -0.36 -7.94
C LEU A 92 -10.74 -1.73 -7.66
N ILE A 93 -11.55 -2.76 -7.40
CA ILE A 93 -11.06 -4.12 -7.14
C ILE A 93 -10.32 -4.67 -8.37
N TYR A 94 -10.87 -4.48 -9.57
CA TYR A 94 -10.24 -4.92 -10.80
C TYR A 94 -8.89 -4.21 -11.06
N GLN A 95 -8.80 -2.91 -10.73
CA GLN A 95 -7.53 -2.18 -10.80
C GLN A 95 -6.48 -2.75 -9.86
N VAL A 96 -6.86 -3.10 -8.63
CA VAL A 96 -5.92 -3.74 -7.69
C VAL A 96 -5.50 -5.11 -8.21
N TYR A 97 -6.47 -5.94 -8.62
CA TYR A 97 -6.21 -7.29 -9.14
C TYR A 97 -5.23 -7.29 -10.32
N SER A 98 -5.42 -6.40 -11.31
CA SER A 98 -4.53 -6.33 -12.48
C SER A 98 -3.09 -5.93 -12.16
N LYS A 99 -2.86 -5.22 -11.04
CA LYS A 99 -1.54 -4.79 -10.58
C LYS A 99 -0.83 -5.80 -9.68
N VAL A 100 -1.59 -6.75 -9.12
CA VAL A 100 -1.07 -7.83 -8.25
C VAL A 100 -0.46 -8.98 -9.06
N LYS A 101 -0.52 -8.97 -10.40
CA LYS A 101 0.22 -9.95 -11.21
C LYS A 101 1.70 -9.93 -10.83
N LEU A 102 2.08 -10.90 -10.02
CA LEU A 102 3.42 -11.16 -9.51
C LEU A 102 4.36 -11.16 -10.71
N SER A 103 5.46 -10.41 -10.62
CA SER A 103 6.57 -10.57 -11.55
C SER A 103 6.96 -12.06 -11.57
N PRO A 104 6.84 -12.76 -12.71
CA PRO A 104 7.21 -14.15 -12.81
C PRO A 104 8.73 -14.23 -13.00
N THR A 105 9.51 -13.81 -12.01
CA THR A 105 10.98 -13.95 -12.06
C THR A 105 11.53 -14.07 -10.64
N PHE A 106 11.07 -15.09 -9.91
CA PHE A 106 12.01 -15.87 -9.11
C PHE A 106 12.43 -17.05 -9.98
N SER A 107 13.31 -16.80 -10.95
CA SER A 107 14.00 -17.89 -11.63
C SER A 107 15.07 -18.39 -10.67
N CYS A 108 14.83 -19.55 -10.06
CA CYS A 108 15.91 -20.37 -9.53
C CYS A 108 16.69 -20.92 -10.73
N THR A 109 17.89 -20.40 -10.92
CA THR A 109 19.00 -21.07 -11.62
C THR A 109 20.23 -20.89 -10.77
#